data_AF-A0A7C0ZMX2-F1
#
_entry.id   AF-A0A7C0ZMX2-F1
#
_cell.length_a   1.000
_cell.length_b   1.000
_cell.length_c   1.000
_cell.angle_alpha   90.00
_cell.angle_beta   90.00
_cell.angle_gamma   90.00
#
_symmetry.space_group_name_H-M   'P 1'
#
loop_
_entity.id
_entity.type
_entity.pdbx_description
1 polymer ?
#
loop_
_entity_poly.entity_id
_entity_poly.type
_entity_poly.pdbx_seq_one_letter_code
_entity_poly.pdbx_strand_id
1 'polypeptide(L)'
;MIVLKIGGDIVEKGMNRNLSDDIKETLKRDSMVIVHGGGDEVTRVAEKIGKKQVFITSPSGIRSRYTDYETVQIYTMVMAGKVNKAVVRWLLSENIPAFGVSGVDAAILRARRKKRLLIIDERGRRRIIEGGFTGKIIDVNPAPLNLLALSGYVPVVAPIAVGE
;
A
#
# COMPACT_ATOMS: atom_id res chain seq x y z
N MET A 1 -3.44 16.76 12.26
CA MET A 1 -2.84 15.88 11.23
C MET A 1 -3.67 14.62 11.11
N ILE A 2 -4.18 14.33 9.92
CA ILE A 2 -5.08 13.21 9.62
C ILE A 2 -4.38 12.20 8.71
N VAL A 3 -4.61 10.91 8.95
CA VAL A 3 -4.17 9.84 8.05
C VAL A 3 -5.37 9.26 7.32
N LEU A 4 -5.43 9.45 6.01
CA LEU A 4 -6.51 8.96 5.15
C LEU A 4 -6.08 7.68 4.42
N LYS A 5 -6.80 6.58 4.64
CA LYS A 5 -6.58 5.33 3.89
C LYS A 5 -7.52 5.25 2.69
N ILE A 6 -6.97 5.34 1.48
CA ILE A 6 -7.70 5.09 0.24
C ILE A 6 -7.62 3.60 -0.11
N GLY A 7 -8.76 2.90 -0.12
CA GLY A 7 -8.89 1.49 -0.51
C GLY A 7 -8.52 1.23 -1.98
N GLY A 8 -8.21 -0.02 -2.34
CA GLY A 8 -7.91 -0.38 -3.73
C GLY A 8 -9.07 -0.05 -4.68
N ASP A 9 -10.29 -0.40 -4.28
CA ASP A 9 -11.52 -0.13 -5.04
C ASP A 9 -11.73 1.36 -5.29
N ILE A 10 -11.35 2.21 -4.33
CA ILE A 10 -11.46 3.66 -4.45
C ILE A 10 -10.45 4.20 -5.47
N VAL A 11 -9.24 3.62 -5.55
CA VAL A 11 -8.29 3.99 -6.61
C VAL A 11 -8.88 3.69 -7.99
N GLU A 12 -9.61 2.60 -8.17
CA GLU A 12 -10.17 2.25 -9.49
C GLU A 12 -11.42 3.06 -9.86
N LYS A 13 -12.30 3.35 -8.90
CA LYS A 13 -13.65 3.85 -9.18
C LYS A 13 -14.09 5.04 -8.34
N GLY A 14 -13.36 5.36 -7.27
CA GLY A 14 -13.79 6.30 -6.22
C GLY A 14 -12.98 7.61 -6.16
N MET A 15 -12.02 7.80 -7.05
CA MET A 15 -11.29 9.07 -7.23
C MET A 15 -12.17 10.10 -7.93
N ASN A 16 -13.17 10.61 -7.21
CA ASN A 16 -14.19 11.53 -7.71
C ASN A 16 -14.12 12.91 -7.02
N ARG A 17 -14.88 13.86 -7.56
CA ARG A 17 -14.89 15.24 -7.09
C ARG A 17 -15.27 15.37 -5.61
N ASN A 18 -16.27 14.64 -5.14
CA ASN A 18 -16.72 14.68 -3.74
C ASN A 18 -15.57 14.31 -2.78
N LEU A 19 -14.83 13.24 -3.07
CA LEU A 19 -13.66 12.87 -2.26
C LEU A 19 -12.59 13.97 -2.27
N SER A 20 -12.35 14.60 -3.43
CA SER A 20 -11.39 15.70 -3.51
C SER A 20 -11.84 16.94 -2.73
N ASP A 21 -13.14 17.23 -2.70
CA ASP A 21 -13.71 18.36 -1.98
C ASP A 21 -13.63 18.13 -0.46
N ASP A 22 -13.89 16.91 0.01
CA ASP A 22 -13.69 16.51 1.41
C ASP A 22 -12.21 16.63 1.84
N ILE A 23 -11.29 16.20 0.97
CA ILE A 23 -9.84 16.37 1.20
C ILE A 23 -9.50 17.86 1.30
N LYS A 24 -9.97 18.70 0.37
CA LYS A 24 -9.72 20.16 0.38
C LYS A 24 -10.27 20.83 1.63
N GLU A 25 -11.49 20.48 2.05
CA GLU A 25 -12.09 21.03 3.27
C GLU A 25 -11.28 20.64 4.50
N THR A 26 -10.84 19.39 4.57
CA THR A 26 -9.97 18.91 5.66
C THR A 26 -8.65 19.68 5.70
N LEU A 27 -8.04 19.91 4.54
CA LEU A 27 -6.76 20.62 4.40
C LEU A 27 -6.81 22.09 4.83
N LYS A 28 -7.99 22.70 5.00
CA LYS A 28 -8.14 24.05 5.56
C LYS A 28 -7.79 24.12 7.05
N ARG A 29 -7.84 22.99 7.77
CA ARG A 29 -7.69 22.93 9.23
C ARG A 29 -6.58 21.98 9.67
N ASP A 30 -6.37 20.91 8.90
CA ASP A 30 -5.47 19.83 9.26
C ASP A 30 -4.55 19.44 8.10
N SER A 31 -3.28 19.19 8.41
CA SER A 31 -2.40 18.46 7.48
C SER A 31 -2.87 17.03 7.28
N MET A 32 -2.59 16.44 6.12
CA MET A 32 -3.02 15.09 5.77
C MET A 32 -1.88 14.25 5.20
N VAL A 33 -1.85 12.96 5.58
CA VAL A 33 -1.08 11.92 4.90
C VAL A 33 -2.06 10.91 4.32
N ILE A 34 -1.87 10.51 3.06
CA ILE A 34 -2.69 9.51 2.38
C ILE A 34 -1.90 8.21 2.30
N VAL A 35 -2.54 7.09 2.64
CA VAL A 35 -2.01 5.73 2.39
C VAL A 35 -2.94 5.06 1.39
N HIS A 36 -2.41 4.38 0.37
CA HIS A 36 -3.26 3.73 -0.65
C HIS A 36 -3.20 2.19 -0.62
N GLY A 37 -4.24 1.57 -1.18
CA GLY A 37 -4.31 0.14 -1.49
C GLY A 37 -3.98 -0.13 -2.96
N GLY A 38 -4.55 -1.18 -3.54
CA GLY A 38 -4.34 -1.53 -4.95
C GLY A 38 -3.94 -2.99 -5.19
N GLY A 39 -4.31 -3.90 -4.28
CA GLY A 39 -3.95 -5.32 -4.41
C GLY A 39 -4.43 -5.96 -5.72
N ASP A 40 -5.61 -5.58 -6.21
CA ASP A 40 -6.18 -6.15 -7.43
C ASP A 40 -5.41 -5.73 -8.68
N GLU A 41 -4.90 -4.50 -8.70
CA GLU A 41 -3.99 -4.02 -9.74
C GLU A 41 -2.71 -4.85 -9.81
N VAL A 42 -2.18 -5.29 -8.66
CA VAL A 42 -1.02 -6.19 -8.63
C VAL A 42 -1.38 -7.52 -9.30
N THR A 43 -2.57 -8.07 -9.01
CA THR A 43 -3.03 -9.32 -9.65
C THR A 43 -3.13 -9.14 -11.15
N ARG A 44 -3.82 -8.09 -11.61
CA ARG A 44 -4.04 -7.82 -13.03
C ARG A 44 -2.73 -7.65 -13.80
N VAL A 45 -1.75 -6.94 -13.23
CA VAL A 45 -0.45 -6.75 -13.88
C VAL A 45 0.36 -8.03 -13.88
N ALA A 46 0.40 -8.77 -12.77
CA ALA A 46 1.15 -10.02 -12.68
C ALA A 46 0.63 -11.08 -13.67
N GLU A 47 -0.69 -11.22 -13.80
CA GLU A 47 -1.29 -12.17 -14.74
C GLU A 47 -0.99 -11.80 -16.20
N LYS A 48 -0.96 -10.52 -16.54
CA LYS A 48 -0.58 -10.04 -17.89
C LYS A 48 0.85 -10.41 -18.28
N ILE A 49 1.76 -10.56 -17.32
CA ILE A 49 3.14 -10.97 -17.56
C ILE A 49 3.36 -12.47 -17.27
N GLY A 50 2.28 -13.24 -17.15
CA GLY A 50 2.34 -14.70 -16.97
C GLY A 50 2.57 -15.18 -15.53
N LYS A 51 2.63 -14.28 -14.54
CA LYS A 51 2.82 -14.63 -13.13
C LYS A 51 1.47 -14.83 -12.42
N LYS A 52 1.02 -16.09 -12.38
CA LYS A 52 -0.19 -16.50 -11.64
C LYS A 52 -0.06 -16.15 -10.14
N GLN A 53 -1.10 -15.54 -9.59
CA GLN A 53 -1.11 -15.14 -8.20
C GLN A 53 -1.63 -16.25 -7.29
N VAL A 54 -0.94 -16.44 -6.16
CA VAL A 54 -1.30 -17.44 -5.14
C VAL A 54 -1.85 -16.71 -3.92
N PHE A 55 -2.96 -17.23 -3.38
CA PHE A 55 -3.55 -16.74 -2.14
C PHE A 55 -3.61 -17.86 -1.12
N ILE A 56 -3.32 -17.52 0.13
CA ILE A 56 -3.32 -18.43 1.29
C ILE A 56 -4.27 -17.91 2.35
N THR A 57 -4.80 -18.82 3.16
CA THR A 57 -5.74 -18.49 4.23
C THR A 57 -5.11 -18.81 5.58
N SER A 58 -5.10 -17.85 6.50
CA SER A 58 -4.63 -18.08 7.88
C SER A 58 -5.65 -18.91 8.69
N PRO A 59 -5.26 -19.49 9.84
CA PRO A 59 -6.20 -20.13 10.76
C PRO A 59 -7.32 -19.22 11.27
N SER A 60 -7.10 -17.90 11.25
CA SER A 60 -8.11 -16.89 11.59
C SER A 60 -9.01 -16.52 10.40
N GLY A 61 -8.94 -17.25 9.29
CA GLY A 61 -9.77 -17.02 8.09
C GLY A 61 -9.31 -15.87 7.20
N ILE A 62 -8.16 -15.24 7.48
CA ILE A 62 -7.67 -14.11 6.68
C ILE A 62 -7.02 -14.64 5.41
N ARG A 63 -7.64 -14.33 4.26
CA ARG A 63 -7.07 -14.61 2.94
C ARG A 63 -6.08 -13.52 2.55
N SER A 64 -4.87 -13.90 2.17
CA SER A 64 -3.79 -12.98 1.79
C SER A 64 -2.98 -13.52 0.63
N ARG A 65 -2.36 -12.62 -0.16
CA ARG A 65 -1.46 -13.00 -1.24
C ARG A 65 -0.22 -13.69 -0.65
N TYR A 66 0.13 -14.85 -1.18
CA TYR A 66 1.46 -15.41 -0.98
C TYR A 66 2.44 -14.66 -1.88
N THR A 67 3.42 -14.00 -1.29
CA THR A 67 4.33 -13.10 -1.99
C THR A 67 5.72 -13.74 -2.05
N ASP A 68 6.03 -14.45 -3.12
CA ASP A 68 7.41 -14.87 -3.40
C ASP A 68 8.28 -13.69 -3.90
N TYR A 69 9.55 -13.94 -4.22
CA TYR A 69 10.48 -12.88 -4.62
C TYR A 69 10.03 -12.16 -5.89
N GLU A 70 9.65 -12.91 -6.92
CA GLU A 70 9.12 -12.32 -8.16
C GLU A 70 7.85 -11.51 -7.90
N THR A 71 6.95 -12.04 -7.06
CA THR A 71 5.71 -11.36 -6.68
C THR A 71 5.99 -10.08 -5.90
N VAL A 72 7.00 -10.01 -5.03
CA VAL A 72 7.33 -8.76 -4.31
C VAL A 72 7.90 -7.70 -5.23
N GLN A 73 8.67 -8.09 -6.26
CA GLN A 73 9.15 -7.16 -7.28
C GLN A 73 7.98 -6.57 -8.06
N ILE A 74 7.03 -7.42 -8.52
CA ILE A 74 5.82 -6.95 -9.21
C ILE A 74 4.96 -6.08 -8.29
N TYR A 75 4.77 -6.50 -7.04
CA TYR A 75 4.01 -5.75 -6.04
C TYR A 75 4.60 -4.35 -5.85
N THR A 76 5.94 -4.25 -5.74
CA THR A 76 6.64 -2.97 -5.59
C THR A 76 6.46 -2.08 -6.82
N MET A 77 6.69 -2.61 -8.02
CA MET A 77 6.51 -1.86 -9.28
C MET A 77 5.09 -1.30 -9.43
N VAL A 78 4.08 -2.12 -9.12
CA VAL A 78 2.67 -1.74 -9.28
C VAL A 78 2.24 -0.76 -8.19
N MET A 79 2.54 -1.05 -6.93
CA MET A 79 2.07 -0.22 -5.81
C MET A 79 2.80 1.12 -5.77
N ALA A 80 4.13 1.13 -5.77
CA ALA A 80 4.93 2.36 -5.67
C ALA A 80 5.02 3.13 -6.99
N GLY A 81 4.92 2.44 -8.12
CA GLY A 81 4.86 3.06 -9.44
C GLY A 81 3.43 3.36 -9.85
N LYS A 82 2.78 2.39 -10.49
CA LYS A 82 1.50 2.59 -11.18
C LYS A 82 0.40 3.19 -10.29
N VAL A 83 0.13 2.58 -9.14
CA VAL A 83 -0.98 2.98 -8.26
C VAL A 83 -0.66 4.29 -7.55
N ASN A 84 0.51 4.40 -6.92
CA ASN A 84 0.92 5.63 -6.24
C ASN A 84 0.85 6.84 -7.18
N LYS A 85 1.40 6.72 -8.40
CA LYS A 85 1.42 7.83 -9.36
C LYS A 85 0.04 8.12 -9.95
N ALA A 86 -0.86 7.14 -10.04
CA ALA A 86 -2.26 7.40 -10.40
C ALA A 86 -2.98 8.26 -9.35
N VAL A 87 -2.82 7.94 -8.06
CA VAL A 87 -3.40 8.74 -6.96
C VAL A 87 -2.82 10.15 -6.92
N VAL A 88 -1.49 10.28 -7.04
CA VAL A 88 -0.82 11.59 -7.09
C VAL A 88 -1.32 12.41 -8.28
N ARG A 89 -1.38 11.82 -9.49
CA ARG A 89 -1.88 12.51 -10.68
C ARG A 89 -3.30 13.02 -10.49
N TRP A 90 -4.18 12.21 -9.90
CA TRP A 90 -5.56 12.59 -9.63
C TRP A 90 -5.66 13.75 -8.64
N LEU A 91 -4.94 13.68 -7.51
CA LEU A 91 -4.91 14.78 -6.53
C LEU A 91 -4.39 16.08 -7.15
N LEU A 92 -3.34 16.00 -7.97
CA LEU A 92 -2.81 17.16 -8.68
C LEU A 92 -3.82 17.74 -9.67
N SER A 93 -4.57 16.90 -10.40
CA SER A 93 -5.64 17.39 -11.28
C SER A 93 -6.77 18.10 -10.53
N GLU A 94 -6.90 17.82 -9.23
CA GLU A 94 -7.83 18.49 -8.33
C GLU A 94 -7.22 19.70 -7.60
N ASN A 95 -6.02 20.16 -8.00
CA ASN A 95 -5.27 21.24 -7.36
C ASN A 95 -4.86 20.94 -5.90
N ILE A 96 -4.69 19.67 -5.54
CA ILE A 96 -4.14 19.25 -4.25
C ILE A 96 -2.65 18.95 -4.45
N PRO A 97 -1.72 19.63 -3.73
CA PRO A 97 -0.27 19.47 -3.91
C PRO A 97 0.24 18.13 -3.37
N ALA A 98 0.00 17.04 -4.08
CA ALA A 98 0.36 15.70 -3.64
C ALA A 98 1.82 15.35 -3.93
N PHE A 99 2.47 14.62 -2.99
CA PHE A 99 3.83 14.11 -3.13
C PHE A 99 3.87 12.60 -2.89
N GLY A 100 4.19 11.82 -3.93
CA GLY A 100 4.15 10.35 -3.86
C GLY A 100 5.46 9.73 -3.37
N VAL A 101 5.38 9.00 -2.26
CA VAL A 101 6.47 8.20 -1.68
C VAL A 101 6.00 6.76 -1.43
N SER A 102 6.94 5.89 -1.12
CA SER A 102 6.73 4.57 -0.57
C SER A 102 7.32 4.48 0.83
N GLY A 103 6.97 3.47 1.60
CA GLY A 103 7.56 3.28 2.92
C GLY A 103 9.06 2.92 2.90
N VAL A 104 9.66 2.60 1.75
CA VAL A 104 11.12 2.40 1.67
C VAL A 104 11.89 3.72 1.60
N ASP A 105 11.25 4.78 1.10
CA ASP A 105 11.87 6.09 0.99
C ASP A 105 12.19 6.62 2.39
N ALA A 106 13.45 6.98 2.64
CA ALA A 106 13.95 7.39 3.95
C ALA A 106 13.61 6.42 5.11
N ALA A 107 13.37 5.14 4.80
CA ALA A 107 12.93 4.11 5.73
C ALA A 107 11.68 4.52 6.55
N ILE A 108 10.71 5.21 5.90
CA ILE A 108 9.44 5.60 6.52
C ILE A 108 8.75 4.40 7.19
N LEU A 109 8.78 3.22 6.58
CA LEU A 109 8.21 1.99 7.11
C LEU A 109 9.27 0.90 7.24
N ARG A 110 9.42 0.33 8.44
CA ARG A 110 10.20 -0.89 8.68
C ARG A 110 9.29 -2.03 9.08
N ALA A 111 9.52 -3.21 8.53
CA ALA A 111 8.72 -4.39 8.78
C ALA A 111 9.59 -5.61 9.11
N ARG A 112 9.14 -6.39 10.09
CA ARG A 112 9.71 -7.71 10.35
C ARG A 112 9.10 -8.73 9.40
N ARG A 113 9.93 -9.40 8.60
CA ARG A 113 9.46 -10.43 7.67
C ARG A 113 8.92 -11.65 8.42
N LYS A 114 7.77 -12.16 7.99
CA LYS A 114 7.21 -13.42 8.48
C LYS A 114 7.96 -14.57 7.81
N LYS A 115 8.99 -15.14 8.46
CA LYS A 115 9.80 -16.25 7.90
C LYS A 115 9.05 -17.56 7.73
N ARG A 116 7.94 -17.74 8.47
CA ARG A 116 7.05 -18.90 8.39
C ARG A 116 5.61 -18.42 8.46
N LEU A 117 4.73 -19.09 7.71
CA LEU A 117 3.30 -18.80 7.73
C LEU A 117 2.53 -20.06 8.13
N LEU A 118 1.63 -19.92 9.08
CA LEU A 118 0.64 -20.94 9.41
C LEU A 118 -0.58 -20.70 8.53
N ILE A 119 -0.95 -21.70 7.73
CA ILE A 119 -2.05 -21.63 6.77
C ILE A 119 -3.04 -22.78 7.00
N ILE A 120 -4.24 -22.64 6.45
CA ILE A 120 -5.19 -23.71 6.24
C ILE A 120 -5.04 -24.19 4.79
N ASP A 121 -4.75 -25.48 4.61
CA ASP A 121 -4.69 -26.10 3.28
C ASP A 121 -6.09 -26.36 2.71
N GLU A 122 -6.15 -26.79 1.45
CA GLU A 122 -7.40 -27.10 0.74
C GLU A 122 -8.25 -28.19 1.42
N ARG A 123 -7.65 -28.97 2.33
CA ARG A 123 -8.32 -30.02 3.11
C ARG A 123 -8.68 -29.56 4.53
N GLY A 124 -8.58 -28.26 4.82
CA GLY A 124 -8.89 -27.69 6.13
C GLY A 124 -7.82 -27.92 7.20
N ARG A 125 -6.62 -28.40 6.85
CA ARG A 125 -5.57 -28.73 7.83
C ARG A 125 -4.60 -27.58 8.04
N ARG A 126 -4.14 -27.41 9.28
CA ARG A 126 -3.08 -26.44 9.62
C ARG A 126 -1.74 -26.91 9.08
N ARG A 127 -1.06 -26.05 8.31
CA ARG A 127 0.28 -26.32 7.77
C ARG A 127 1.20 -25.12 7.95
N ILE A 128 2.46 -25.38 8.26
CA ILE A 128 3.51 -24.36 8.24
C ILE A 128 4.17 -24.41 6.87
N ILE A 129 4.24 -23.26 6.21
CA ILE A 129 4.97 -23.07 4.95
C ILE A 129 6.07 -22.03 5.14
N GLU A 130 7.02 -22.01 4.21
CA GLU A 130 7.99 -20.92 4.13
C GLU A 130 7.27 -19.59 3.97
N GLY A 131 7.80 -18.58 4.65
CA GLY A 131 7.29 -17.24 4.57
C GLY A 131 7.71 -16.52 3.31
N GLY A 132 6.74 -15.91 2.63
CA GLY A 132 7.02 -14.96 1.56
C GLY A 132 7.62 -13.63 2.05
N PHE A 133 7.63 -12.64 1.18
CA PHE A 133 8.05 -11.27 1.45
C PHE A 133 6.89 -10.44 2.01
N THR A 134 6.23 -10.97 3.04
CA THR A 134 5.21 -10.25 3.82
C THR A 134 5.69 -10.10 5.25
N GLY A 135 5.20 -9.07 5.95
CA GLY A 135 5.70 -8.71 7.26
C GLY A 135 4.68 -8.02 8.15
N LYS A 136 5.12 -7.64 9.35
CA LYS A 136 4.40 -6.74 10.24
C LYS A 136 5.24 -5.49 10.41
N ILE A 137 4.64 -4.31 10.28
CA ILE A 137 5.30 -3.03 10.57
C ILE A 137 5.75 -3.05 12.04
N ILE A 138 7.02 -2.74 12.27
CA ILE A 138 7.64 -2.70 13.60
C ILE A 138 8.06 -1.29 13.99
N ASP A 139 8.29 -0.42 13.02
CA ASP A 139 8.72 0.95 13.25
C ASP A 139 8.28 1.84 12.08
N VAL A 140 8.05 3.13 12.39
CA VAL A 140 7.65 4.16 11.44
C VAL A 140 8.50 5.40 11.67
N ASN A 141 9.20 5.87 10.64
CA ASN A 141 9.89 7.16 10.64
C ASN A 141 8.99 8.24 10.02
N PRO A 142 8.30 9.08 10.83
CA PRO A 142 7.38 10.08 10.30
C PRO A 142 8.09 11.36 9.82
N ALA A 143 9.39 11.55 10.12
CA ALA A 143 10.08 12.80 9.85
C ALA A 143 9.99 13.27 8.39
N PRO A 144 10.16 12.40 7.37
CA PRO A 144 9.99 12.81 5.97
C PRO A 144 8.56 13.25 5.64
N LEU A 145 7.55 12.58 6.21
CA LEU A 145 6.14 12.91 5.99
C LEU A 145 5.78 14.25 6.64
N ASN A 146 6.29 14.49 7.85
CA ASN A 146 6.10 15.75 8.56
C ASN A 146 6.75 16.91 7.80
N LEU A 147 7.96 16.73 7.26
CA LEU A 147 8.64 17.76 6.48
C LEU A 147 7.85 18.13 5.22
N LEU A 148 7.35 17.14 4.48
CA LEU A 148 6.52 17.37 3.30
C LEU A 148 5.22 18.08 3.66
N ALA A 149 4.54 17.65 4.72
CA ALA A 149 3.31 18.27 5.21
C ALA A 149 3.52 19.73 5.65
N LEU A 150 4.60 20.01 6.39
CA LEU A 150 4.98 21.37 6.79
C LEU A 150 5.31 22.26 5.58
N SER A 151 5.79 21.68 4.49
CA SER A 151 6.07 22.38 3.23
C SER A 151 4.82 22.56 2.35
N GLY A 152 3.64 22.21 2.85
CA GLY A 152 2.36 22.36 2.14
C GLY A 152 2.00 21.22 1.18
N TYR A 153 2.78 20.13 1.14
CA TYR A 153 2.44 18.96 0.32
C TYR A 153 1.57 17.96 1.09
N VAL A 154 0.77 17.16 0.37
CA VAL A 154 0.04 16.00 0.90
C VAL A 154 0.83 14.73 0.55
N PRO A 155 1.52 14.09 1.52
CA PRO A 155 2.26 12.86 1.25
C PRO A 155 1.32 11.71 0.90
N VAL A 156 1.62 10.97 -0.15
CA VAL A 156 0.86 9.78 -0.59
C VAL A 156 1.79 8.57 -0.51
N VAL A 157 1.55 7.70 0.47
CA VAL A 157 2.44 6.60 0.85
C VAL A 157 1.95 5.27 0.25
N ALA A 158 2.82 4.64 -0.54
CA ALA A 158 2.66 3.25 -0.97
C ALA A 158 3.07 2.26 0.12
N PRO A 159 2.32 1.17 0.35
CA PRO A 159 2.51 0.23 1.46
C PRO A 159 3.63 -0.79 1.19
N ILE A 160 4.84 -0.29 0.95
CA ILE A 160 6.08 -1.08 0.83
C ILE A 160 6.97 -0.70 2.01
N ALA A 161 7.59 -1.67 2.68
CA ALA A 161 8.43 -1.42 3.85
C ALA A 161 9.82 -2.02 3.67
N VAL A 162 10.81 -1.45 4.34
CA VAL A 162 12.14 -2.05 4.48
C VAL A 162 12.00 -3.30 5.36
N GLY A 163 12.49 -4.44 4.86
CA GLY A 163 12.41 -5.72 5.55
C GLY A 163 13.61 -5.97 6.46
N GLU A 164 13.34 -6.42 7.70
CA GLU A 164 14.31 -6.95 8.67
C GLU A 164 14.00 -8.41 9.03
#